data_AF-T0M8B1-F1
#
_entry.id   AF-T0M8B1-F1
#
_cell.length_a   1.000
_cell.length_b   1.000
_cell.length_c   1.000
_cell.angle_alpha   90.00
_cell.angle_beta   90.00
_cell.angle_gamma   90.00
#
_symmetry.space_group_name_H-M   'P 1'
#
loop_
_entity.id
_entity.type
_entity.pdbx_description
1 polymer ?
#
loop_
_entity_poly.entity_id
_entity_poly.type
_entity_poly.pdbx_seq_one_letter_code
_entity_poly.pdbx_strand_id
1 'polypeptide(L)' 'DWHEIIEQLKNDNETLKSNNQELQQHIHQLEDEIDPMRQENDVFHHLLQHFDSTAFMNFNTYRDDRPLKNAIKRLKEQ' A
#
# COMPACT_ATOMS: atom_id res chain seq x y z
N ASP A 1 -20.20 24.72 36.93
CA ASP A 1 -19.55 26.02 36.66
C ASP A 1 -19.31 26.10 35.15
N TRP A 2 -19.83 27.11 34.45
CA TRP A 2 -19.71 27.18 32.99
C TRP A 2 -18.27 27.35 32.51
N HIS A 3 -17.41 27.96 33.32
CA HIS A 3 -15.99 28.11 32.98
C HIS A 3 -15.27 26.77 32.96
N GLU A 4 -15.54 25.91 33.94
CA GLU A 4 -14.96 24.56 34.03
C GLU A 4 -15.34 23.70 32.82
N ILE A 5 -16.61 23.77 32.38
CA ILE A 5 -17.10 23.06 31.19
C ILE A 5 -16.38 23.56 29.92
N ILE A 6 -16.17 24.87 29.79
CA ILE A 6 -15.49 25.46 28.63
C ILE A 6 -14.02 25.03 28.58
N GLU A 7 -13.31 25.02 29.70
CA GLU A 7 -11.91 24.58 29.75
C GLU A 7 -11.78 23.07 29.46
N GLN A 8 -12.69 22.24 29.98
CA GLN A 8 -12.71 20.83 29.63
C GLN A 8 -12.90 20.60 28.13
N LEU A 9 -13.84 21.31 27.50
CA LEU A 9 -14.07 21.20 26.06
C LEU A 9 -12.87 21.65 25.22
N LYS A 10 -12.09 22.64 25.69
CA LYS A 10 -10.84 23.04 25.02
C LYS A 10 -9.80 21.93 25.09
N ASN A 11 -9.59 21.36 26.28
CA ASN A 11 -8.64 20.27 26.49
C ASN A 11 -9.00 19.02 25.67
N ASP A 12 -10.30 18.68 25.62
CA ASP A 12 -10.80 17.58 24.82
C ASP A 12 -10.56 17.83 23.33
N ASN A 13 -10.80 19.05 22.85
CA ASN A 13 -10.55 19.42 21.46
C ASN A 13 -9.06 19.38 21.10
N GLU A 14 -8.17 19.83 21.99
CA GLU A 14 -6.72 19.71 21.80
C GLU A 14 -6.27 18.25 21.75
N THR A 15 -6.80 17.42 22.64
CA THR A 15 -6.54 15.98 22.65
C THR A 15 -7.00 15.32 21.35
N LEU A 16 -8.21 15.64 20.88
CA LEU A 16 -8.73 15.12 19.62
C LEU A 16 -7.90 15.56 18.41
N LYS A 17 -7.38 16.79 18.41
CA LYS A 17 -6.46 17.26 17.36
C LYS A 17 -5.15 16.49 17.36
N SER A 18 -4.56 16.24 18.54
CA SER A 18 -3.34 15.43 18.66
C SER A 18 -3.58 14.01 18.15
N ASN A 19 -4.65 13.36 18.60
CA ASN A 19 -5.00 12.00 18.18
C ASN A 19 -5.24 11.92 16.66
N ASN A 20 -5.89 12.92 16.06
CA ASN A 20 -6.08 12.96 14.62
C ASN A 20 -4.75 13.08 13.86
N GLN A 21 -3.79 13.85 14.37
CA GLN A 21 -2.47 13.96 13.76
C GLN A 21 -1.70 12.65 13.84
N GLU A 22 -1.75 11.98 15.00
CA GLU A 22 -1.13 10.65 15.18
C GLU A 22 -1.76 9.60 14.24
N LEU A 23 -3.09 9.59 14.12
CA LEU A 23 -3.78 8.69 13.19
C LEU A 23 -3.41 8.98 11.73
N GLN A 24 -3.29 10.25 11.34
CA GLN A 24 -2.84 10.61 9.99
C GLN A 24 -1.42 10.10 9.71
N GLN A 25 -0.50 10.27 10.66
CA GLN A 25 0.86 9.74 10.53
C GLN A 25 0.86 8.22 10.42
N HIS A 26 0.04 7.54 11.22
CA HIS A 26 -0.07 6.09 11.16
C HIS A 26 -0.67 5.60 9.83
N ILE A 27 -1.66 6.31 9.28
CA ILE A 27 -2.20 6.02 7.94
C ILE A 27 -1.10 6.14 6.88
N HIS A 28 -0.28 7.19 6.92
CA HIS A 28 0.81 7.36 5.95
C HIS A 28 1.84 6.23 6.07
N GLN A 29 2.18 5.79 7.29
CA GLN A 29 3.06 4.64 7.50
C GLN A 29 2.48 3.36 6.89
N LEU A 30 1.18 3.11 7.10
CA LEU A 30 0.51 1.95 6.51
C LEU A 30 0.45 2.03 4.98
N GLU A 31 0.27 3.22 4.41
CA GLU A 31 0.33 3.43 2.96
C GLU A 31 1.73 3.10 2.41
N ASP A 32 2.78 3.59 3.06
CA ASP A 32 4.17 3.28 2.72
C ASP A 32 4.49 1.78 2.84
N GLU A 33 3.92 1.08 3.83
CA GLU A 33 4.07 -0.37 3.99
C GLU A 33 3.31 -1.16 2.91
N ILE A 34 2.15 -0.67 2.47
CA ILE A 34 1.30 -1.33 1.46
C ILE A 34 1.82 -1.13 0.04
N ASP A 35 2.48 -0.01 -0.26
CA ASP A 35 2.90 0.31 -1.61
C ASP A 35 3.86 -0.71 -2.24
N PRO A 36 4.88 -1.24 -1.54
CA PRO A 36 5.68 -2.36 -2.05
C PRO A 36 4.84 -3.60 -2.34
N MET A 37 3.90 -3.96 -1.45
CA MET A 37 3.02 -5.11 -1.64
C MET A 37 2.10 -4.93 -2.85
N ARG A 38 1.62 -3.71 -3.12
CA ARG A 38 0.86 -3.39 -4.33
C ARG A 38 1.70 -3.56 -5.59
N GLN A 39 2.94 -3.05 -5.59
CA GLN A 39 3.86 -3.19 -6.72
C GLN A 39 4.19 -4.67 -7.01
N GLU A 40 4.45 -5.46 -5.97
CA GLU A 40 4.65 -6.91 -6.10
C GLU A 40 3.40 -7.59 -6.68
N ASN A 41 2.23 -7.25 -6.14
CA ASN A 41 0.95 -7.82 -6.56
C ASN A 41 0.64 -7.52 -8.04
N ASP A 42 0.92 -6.31 -8.51
CA ASP A 42 0.77 -5.94 -9.93
C ASP A 42 1.68 -6.79 -10.83
N VAL A 43 2.93 -7.03 -10.41
CA VAL A 43 3.86 -7.91 -11.13
C VAL A 43 3.36 -9.35 -11.14
N PHE A 44 2.83 -9.85 -10.03
CA PHE A 44 2.23 -11.19 -9.96
C PHE A 44 1.00 -11.30 -10.87
N HIS A 45 0.10 -10.31 -10.85
CA HIS A 45 -1.07 -10.30 -11.73
C HIS A 45 -0.68 -10.29 -13.21
N HIS A 46 0.33 -9.49 -13.58
CA HIS A 46 0.84 -9.48 -14.94
C HIS A 46 1.47 -10.84 -15.32
N LEU A 47 2.23 -11.45 -14.42
CA LEU A 47 2.78 -12.79 -14.64
C LEU A 47 1.68 -13.85 -14.86
N LEU A 48 0.59 -13.79 -14.11
CA LEU A 48 -0.56 -14.71 -14.24
C LEU A 48 -1.23 -14.62 -15.61
N GLN A 49 -1.15 -13.49 -16.32
CA GLN A 49 -1.70 -13.36 -17.68
C GLN A 49 -1.00 -14.26 -18.69
N HIS A 50 0.20 -14.77 -18.38
CA HIS A 50 0.90 -15.74 -19.23
C HIS A 50 0.53 -17.19 -18.92
N PHE A 51 -0.31 -17.46 -17.93
CA PHE A 51 -0.78 -18.81 -17.62
C PHE A 51 -2.11 -19.08 -18.31
N ASP A 52 -2.26 -20.28 -18.86
CA ASP A 52 -3.57 -20.75 -19.33
C ASP A 52 -4.45 -21.24 -18.16
N SER A 53 -5.70 -21.61 -18.48
CA SER A 53 -6.67 -22.10 -17.48
C SER A 53 -6.26 -23.41 -16.81
N THR A 54 -5.24 -24.10 -17.32
CA THR A 54 -4.65 -25.32 -16.73
C THR A 54 -3.37 -25.04 -15.96
N ALA A 55 -3.08 -23.76 -15.69
CA ALA A 55 -1.89 -23.29 -14.98
C ALA A 55 -0.56 -23.65 -15.68
N PHE A 56 -0.58 -23.79 -17.01
CA PHE A 56 0.65 -23.90 -17.79
C PHE A 56 1.07 -22.53 -18.32
N MET A 57 2.35 -22.22 -18.21
CA MET A 57 2.93 -20.97 -18.71
C MET A 57 3.08 -21.01 -20.22
N ASN A 58 2.49 -20.02 -20.90
CA ASN A 58 2.73 -19.75 -22.30
C ASN A 58 4.07 -19.04 -22.50
N PHE A 59 5.09 -19.82 -22.85
CA PHE A 59 6.44 -19.30 -23.08
C PHE A 59 6.54 -18.35 -24.26
N ASN A 60 5.66 -18.42 -25.26
CA ASN A 60 5.70 -17.50 -26.39
C ASN A 60 5.38 -16.08 -25.93
N THR A 61 4.31 -15.91 -25.16
CA THR A 61 3.91 -14.59 -24.63
C THR A 61 4.87 -14.09 -23.57
N TYR A 62 5.32 -14.96 -22.66
CA TYR A 62 6.26 -14.57 -21.60
C TYR A 62 7.65 -14.22 -22.16
N ARG A 63 8.10 -14.88 -23.24
CA ARG A 63 9.43 -14.63 -23.81
C ARG A 63 9.59 -13.17 -24.27
N ASP A 64 8.55 -12.59 -24.85
CA ASP A 64 8.62 -11.26 -25.46
C ASP A 64 8.25 -10.13 -24.48
N ASP A 65 7.75 -10.45 -23.28
CA ASP A 65 7.40 -9.49 -22.24
C ASP A 65 8.62 -8.96 -21.48
N ARG A 66 9.36 -8.06 -22.13
CA ARG A 66 10.50 -7.35 -21.53
C ARG A 66 10.08 -6.47 -20.33
N PRO A 67 8.95 -5.74 -20.36
CA PRO A 67 8.48 -4.96 -19.22
C PRO A 67 8.31 -5.81 -17.95
N LEU A 68 7.62 -6.95 -18.03
CA LEU A 68 7.41 -7.85 -16.90
C LEU A 68 8.74 -8.37 -16.34
N LYS A 69 9.65 -8.81 -17.21
CA LYS A 69 10.97 -9.30 -16.79
C LYS A 69 11.79 -8.23 -16.06
N ASN A 70 11.74 -7.00 -16.55
CA ASN A 70 12.39 -5.89 -15.88
C ASN A 70 11.75 -5.57 -14.53
N ALA A 71 10.42 -5.67 -14.42
CA ALA A 71 9.71 -5.47 -13.16
C ALA A 71 10.08 -6.56 -12.14
N ILE A 72 10.07 -7.84 -12.53
CA ILE A 72 10.54 -8.96 -11.70
C ILE A 72 11.99 -8.76 -11.27
N LYS A 73 12.86 -8.28 -12.17
CA LYS A 73 14.26 -8.01 -11.84
C LYS A 73 14.37 -6.93 -10.77
N ARG A 74 13.63 -5.82 -10.90
CA ARG A 74 13.63 -4.73 -9.91
C ARG A 74 13.15 -5.20 -8.54
N LEU A 75 12.10 -6.04 -8.48
CA LEU A 75 11.64 -6.62 -7.21
C LEU A 75 12.70 -7.48 -6.52
N LYS A 76 13.56 -8.17 -7.29
CA LYS A 76 14.68 -8.96 -6.72
C LYS A 76 15.86 -8.12 -6.24
N GLU A 77 15.94 -6.86 -6.69
CA GLU A 77 17.02 -5.93 -6.36
C GLU A 77 16.65 -5.00 -5.19
N GLN A 78 15.39 -5.01 -4.75
CA GLN A 78 14.90 -4.39 -3.51
C GLN A 78 15.28 -5.25 -2.30
#